data_AF-A0A920MYG9-F1
#
_entry.id   AF-A0A920MYG9-F1
#
_cell.length_a   1.000
_cell.length_b   1.000
_cell.length_c   1.000
_cell.angle_alpha   90.00
_cell.angle_beta   90.00
_cell.angle_gamma   90.00
#
_symmetry.space_group_name_H-M   'P 1'
#
loop_
_entity.id
_entity.type
_entity.pdbx_description
1 polymer ?
#
loop_
_entity_poly.entity_id
_entity_poly.type
_entity_poly.pdbx_seq_one_letter_code
_entity_poly.pdbx_strand_id
1 'polypeptide(L)' 'MKEGFDVGLEMSGQPAALEEMITNMCHGGRIAVLGIPSEQMAIDWHTVIFKC' A
#
# COMPACT_ATOMS: atom_id res chain seq x y z
N MET A 1 -3.05 18.05 7.07
CA MET A 1 -2.63 17.42 5.80
C MET A 1 -3.89 17.04 5.06
N LYS A 2 -4.06 17.52 3.82
CA LYS A 2 -5.27 17.26 3.02
C LYS A 2 -5.03 16.25 1.90
N GLU A 3 -3.81 15.72 1.81
CA GLU A 3 -3.33 14.93 0.69
C GLU A 3 -2.54 13.75 1.26
N GLY A 4 -2.94 12.54 0.89
CA GLY A 4 -2.24 11.29 1.20
C GLY A 4 -0.99 11.13 0.36
N PHE A 5 -0.40 9.94 0.35
CA PHE A 5 0.79 9.67 -0.46
C PHE A 5 0.41 9.48 -1.93
N ASP A 6 1.15 10.11 -2.86
CA ASP A 6 1.07 9.81 -4.30
C ASP A 6 1.95 8.63 -4.70
N VAL A 7 3.05 8.42 -3.97
CA VAL A 7 3.99 7.32 -4.17
C VAL A 7 4.35 6.69 -2.82
N GLY A 8 4.14 5.39 -2.69
CA GLY A 8 4.55 4.58 -1.55
C GLY A 8 5.67 3.61 -1.92
N LEU A 9 6.63 3.40 -1.02
CA LEU A 9 7.69 2.40 -1.16
C LEU A 9 7.61 1.43 0.01
N GLU A 10 7.10 0.23 -0.22
CA GLU A 10 7.00 -0.82 0.80
C GLU A 10 8.32 -1.61 0.81
N MET A 11 9.08 -1.54 1.89
CA MET A 11 10.40 -2.20 2.02
C MET A 11 10.46 -3.21 3.18
N SER A 12 9.44 -3.22 4.04
CA SER A 12 9.41 -4.05 5.24
C SER A 12 8.99 -5.48 4.96
N GLY A 13 8.19 -5.73 3.92
CA GLY A 13 7.55 -7.02 3.66
C GLY A 13 6.46 -7.37 4.68
N GLN A 14 6.06 -6.43 5.54
CA GLN A 14 5.06 -6.61 6.59
C GLN A 14 3.65 -6.31 6.04
N PRO A 15 2.69 -7.26 6.09
CA PRO A 15 1.33 -7.07 5.57
C PRO A 15 0.61 -5.84 6.14
N ALA A 16 0.69 -5.66 7.46
CA ALA A 16 0.05 -4.52 8.13
C ALA A 16 0.60 -3.16 7.67
N ALA A 17 1.89 -3.08 7.35
CA ALA A 17 2.49 -1.84 6.86
C ALA A 17 2.02 -1.50 5.44
N LEU A 18 1.83 -2.52 4.58
CA LEU A 18 1.27 -2.32 3.25
C LEU A 18 -0.19 -1.86 3.31
N GLU A 19 -1.00 -2.47 4.17
CA GLU A 19 -2.41 -2.08 4.34
C GLU A 19 -2.55 -0.64 4.86
N GLU A 20 -1.73 -0.27 5.86
CA GLU A 20 -1.70 1.11 6.37
C GLU A 20 -1.26 2.09 5.28
N MET A 21 -0.27 1.73 4.47
CA MET A 21 0.19 2.54 3.34
C MET A 21 -0.93 2.76 2.31
N ILE A 22 -1.58 1.69 1.85
CA ILE A 22 -2.71 1.75 0.89
C ILE A 22 -3.84 2.63 1.45
N THR A 23 -4.15 2.50 2.75
CA THR A 23 -5.21 3.28 3.41
C THR A 23 -4.89 4.77 3.44
N ASN A 24 -3.61 5.15 3.46
CA ASN A 24 -3.16 6.54 3.46
C ASN A 24 -2.77 7.06 2.06
N MET A 25 -2.98 6.30 0.99
CA MET A 25 -2.73 6.76 -0.39
C MET A 25 -3.82 7.67 -0.94
N CYS A 26 -3.39 8.56 -1.84
CA CYS A 26 -4.24 9.34 -2.74
C CYS A 26 -4.81 8.47 -3.86
N HIS A 27 -5.98 8.88 -4.39
CA HIS A 27 -6.58 8.28 -5.59
C HIS A 27 -5.65 8.43 -6.80
N GLY A 28 -5.35 7.34 -7.51
CA GLY A 28 -4.34 7.35 -8.57
C GLY A 28 -2.89 7.13 -8.08
N GLY A 29 -2.72 6.83 -6.79
CA GLY A 29 -1.42 6.64 -6.15
C GLY A 29 -0.69 5.36 -6.61
N ARG A 30 0.63 5.37 -6.51
CA ARG A 30 1.49 4.24 -6.93
C ARG A 30 2.26 3.65 -5.77
N ILE A 31 2.32 2.32 -5.70
CA ILE A 31 3.13 1.61 -4.70
C ILE A 31 4.21 0.80 -5.42
N ALA A 32 5.45 0.94 -4.99
CA ALA A 32 6.50 -0.02 -5.30
C ALA A 32 6.70 -0.95 -4.11
N VAL A 33 6.52 -2.25 -4.34
CA VAL A 33 6.78 -3.30 -3.35
C VAL A 33 8.21 -3.80 -3.56
N LEU A 34 9.08 -3.47 -2.60
CA LEU A 34 10.50 -3.82 -2.56
C LEU A 34 10.80 -4.82 -1.43
N GLY A 35 9.95 -4.87 -0.41
CA GLY A 35 10.00 -5.86 0.66
C GLY A 35 9.64 -7.25 0.15
N ILE A 36 10.34 -8.27 0.64
CA ILE A 36 10.04 -9.68 0.35
C ILE A 36 9.25 -10.23 1.54
N PRO A 37 7.95 -10.55 1.36
CA PRO A 37 7.14 -11.11 2.44
C PRO A 37 7.70 -12.47 2.88
N SER A 38 7.87 -12.67 4.19
CA SER A 38 8.23 -13.98 4.74
C SER A 38 7.06 -14.97 4.71
N GLU A 39 5.83 -14.46 4.60
CA GLU A 39 4.58 -15.21 4.59
C GLU A 39 3.62 -14.65 3.54
N GLN A 40 2.53 -15.38 3.27
CA GLN A 40 1.56 -14.96 2.28
C GLN A 40 0.78 -13.72 2.75
N MET A 41 0.84 -12.66 1.95
CA MET A 41 0.19 -11.38 2.24
C MET A 41 -1.17 -11.32 1.54
N ALA A 42 -2.25 -11.31 2.33
CA ALA A 42 -3.58 -11.02 1.81
C ALA A 42 -3.72 -9.51 1.57
N ILE A 43 -4.35 -9.14 0.45
CA ILE A 43 -4.61 -7.73 0.09
C ILE A 43 -6.08 -7.59 -0.28
N ASP A 44 -6.74 -6.56 0.25
CA ASP A 44 -8.07 -6.16 -0.21
C ASP A 44 -7.99 -5.38 -1.53
N TRP A 45 -8.23 -6.09 -2.62
CA TRP A 45 -8.25 -5.51 -3.97
C TRP A 45 -9.35 -4.47 -4.16
N HIS A 46 -10.44 -4.53 -3.41
CA HIS A 46 -11.49 -3.51 -3.49
C HIS A 46 -10.91 -2.16 -3.08
N THR A 47 -10.22 -2.11 -1.95
CA THR A 47 -9.54 -0.90 -1.49
C THR A 47 -8.50 -0.43 -2.49
N VAL A 48 -7.67 -1.33 -3.04
CA VAL A 48 -6.66 -0.95 -4.05
C VAL A 48 -7.30 -0.35 -5.30
N ILE A 49 -8.35 -0.96 -5.85
CA ILE A 49 -8.99 -0.48 -7.09
C ILE A 49 -9.69 0.88 -6.90
N PHE A 50 -10.28 1.11 -5.71
CA PHE A 50 -11.00 2.36 -5.44
C PHE A 50 -10.13 3.45 -4.79
N LYS A 51 -8.86 3.16 -4.47
CA LYS A 51 -7.91 4.15 -3.93
C LYS A 51 -6.63 4.32 -4.72
N CYS A 52 -6.17 3.39 -5.53
CA CYS A 52 -4.93 3.51 -6.30
C CYS A 52 -5.21 3.62 -7.79
#